data_AF-A0A4V3MWX4-F1
#
_entry.id   AF-A0A4V3MWX4-F1
#
_cell.length_a   1.000
_cell.length_b   1.000
_cell.length_c   1.000
_cell.angle_alpha   90.00
_cell.angle_beta   90.00
_cell.angle_gamma   90.00
#
_symmetry.space_group_name_H-M   'P 1'
#
loop_
_entity.id
_entity.type
_entity.pdbx_description
1 polymer ?
#
loop_
_entity_poly.entity_id
_entity_poly.type
_entity_poly.pdbx_seq_one_letter_code
_entity_poly.pdbx_strand_id
1 'polypeptide(L)'
;TFSFDIRGGQKAAFTFLNSLQIFKLAVSLGGTESLASHPAAMTHSGIPFEVRQRIGVLETTVRLSIGVEHPDDLLADLTQALAAV
;
A
#
# COMPACT_ATOMS: atom_id res chain seq x y z
N THR A 1 -1.32 8.36 8.24
CA THR A 1 -1.28 7.10 7.47
C THR A 1 -2.69 6.55 7.38
N PHE A 2 -3.06 5.94 6.25
CA PHE A 2 -4.33 5.24 6.09
C PHE A 2 -4.10 3.96 5.29
N SER A 3 -5.09 3.08 5.32
CA SER A 3 -5.08 1.82 4.57
C SER A 3 -6.37 1.67 3.79
N PHE A 4 -6.31 0.94 2.68
CA PHE A 4 -7.45 0.59 1.87
C PHE A 4 -7.26 -0.81 1.26
N ASP A 5 -8.36 -1.43 0.85
CA ASP A 5 -8.34 -2.70 0.13
C ASP A 5 -8.54 -2.47 -1.36
N ILE A 6 -7.66 -3.05 -2.17
CA ILE A 6 -7.78 -3.02 -3.62
C ILE A 6 -8.66 -4.18 -4.12
N ARG A 7 -9.45 -3.92 -5.16
CA ARG A 7 -10.19 -4.97 -5.87
C ARG A 7 -9.24 -5.77 -6.76
N GLY A 8 -9.50 -7.06 -6.93
CA GLY A 8 -8.66 -7.95 -7.76
C GLY A 8 -7.65 -8.81 -6.98
N GLY A 9 -7.72 -8.81 -5.65
CA GLY A 9 -6.95 -9.71 -4.79
C GLY A 9 -5.48 -9.32 -4.63
N GLN A 10 -4.67 -10.25 -4.13
CA GLN A 10 -3.25 -10.03 -3.85
C GLN A 10 -2.45 -9.59 -5.08
N LYS A 11 -2.74 -10.19 -6.24
CA LYS A 11 -2.06 -9.85 -7.49
C LYS A 11 -2.29 -8.39 -7.85
N ALA A 12 -3.52 -7.89 -7.70
CA ALA A 12 -3.84 -6.48 -7.91
C ALA A 12 -3.10 -5.56 -6.94
N ALA A 13 -3.00 -5.94 -5.66
CA ALA A 13 -2.24 -5.17 -4.67
C ALA A 13 -0.76 -5.06 -5.03
N PHE A 14 -0.16 -6.14 -5.51
CA PHE A 14 1.23 -6.12 -5.97
C PHE A 14 1.41 -5.35 -7.27
N THR A 15 0.49 -5.46 -8.22
CA THR A 15 0.53 -4.63 -9.45
C THR A 15 0.47 -3.15 -9.10
N PHE A 16 -0.49 -2.72 -8.27
CA PHE A 16 -0.60 -1.33 -7.81
C PHE A 16 0.71 -0.85 -7.17
N LEU A 17 1.23 -1.60 -6.20
CA LEU A 17 2.44 -1.22 -5.47
C LEU A 17 3.68 -1.12 -6.37
N ASN A 18 3.79 -2.01 -7.36
CA ASN A 18 4.89 -1.99 -8.33
C ASN A 18 4.75 -0.88 -9.37
N SER A 19 3.53 -0.38 -9.59
CA SER A 19 3.27 0.72 -10.53
C SER A 19 3.57 2.10 -9.95
N LEU A 20 3.59 2.27 -8.62
CA LEU A 20 3.88 3.55 -7.96
C LEU A 20 5.28 4.06 -8.33
N GLN A 21 5.38 5.36 -8.61
CA GLN A 21 6.62 6.03 -9.02
C GLN A 21 7.17 6.98 -7.95
N ILE A 22 6.30 7.59 -7.15
CA ILE A 22 6.66 8.53 -6.08
C ILE A 22 6.72 7.80 -4.74
N PHE A 23 5.70 6.99 -4.45
CA PHE A 23 5.64 6.23 -3.21
C PHE A 23 6.73 5.16 -3.17
N LYS A 24 7.59 5.20 -2.14
CA LYS A 24 8.61 4.17 -1.95
C LYS A 24 8.04 2.97 -1.24
N LEU A 25 8.39 1.76 -1.70
CA LEU A 25 8.00 0.53 -1.02
C LEU A 25 8.82 0.33 0.25
N ALA A 26 8.24 0.63 1.42
CA ALA A 26 8.93 0.54 2.70
C ALA A 26 7.99 0.31 3.89
N VAL A 27 8.52 -0.30 4.95
CA VAL A 27 7.76 -0.61 6.17
C VAL A 27 7.69 0.54 7.19
N SER A 28 8.52 1.57 7.02
CA SER A 28 8.56 2.75 7.90
C SER A 28 7.34 3.65 7.74
N LEU A 29 7.23 4.69 8.57
CA LEU A 29 6.13 5.65 8.60
C LEU A 29 6.56 6.99 9.23
N GLY A 30 5.95 8.09 8.78
CA GLY A 30 6.11 9.43 9.39
C GLY A 30 7.35 10.23 8.95
N GLY A 31 8.04 9.83 7.89
CA GLY A 31 9.09 10.63 7.25
C GLY A 31 8.52 11.71 6.32
N THR A 32 9.41 12.50 5.72
CA THR A 32 9.05 13.48 4.68
C THR A 32 8.65 12.84 3.36
N GLU A 33 9.03 11.57 3.15
CA GLU A 33 8.79 10.82 1.92
C GLU A 33 7.51 9.99 2.04
N SER A 34 6.76 9.91 0.95
CA SER A 34 5.59 9.06 0.82
C SER A 34 6.00 7.59 0.69
N LEU A 35 5.41 6.72 1.52
CA LEU A 35 5.71 5.30 1.60
C LEU A 35 4.45 4.46 1.38
N ALA A 36 4.60 3.32 0.70
CA ALA A 36 3.56 2.32 0.53
C ALA A 36 4.04 0.95 0.99
N SER A 37 3.12 0.12 1.49
CA SER A 37 3.43 -1.28 1.82
C SER A 37 2.24 -2.21 1.70
N HIS A 38 2.52 -3.49 1.55
CA HIS A 38 1.56 -4.58 1.67
C HIS A 38 1.72 -5.24 3.06
N PRO A 39 0.92 -4.88 4.08
CA PRO A 39 1.15 -5.31 5.46
C PRO A 39 1.17 -6.83 5.60
N ALA A 40 0.27 -7.53 4.89
CA ALA A 40 0.17 -8.98 4.91
C ALA A 40 1.46 -9.69 4.47
N ALA A 41 2.21 -9.16 3.48
CA ALA A 41 3.46 -9.77 3.01
C ALA A 41 4.72 -9.17 3.64
N MET A 42 4.58 -8.08 4.40
CA MET A 42 5.71 -7.35 4.98
C MET A 42 5.62 -7.37 6.51
N THR A 43 5.07 -6.31 7.11
CA THR A 43 5.08 -6.08 8.57
C THR A 43 4.32 -7.14 9.37
N HIS A 44 3.34 -7.80 8.78
CA HIS A 44 2.50 -8.82 9.43
C HIS A 44 2.72 -10.22 8.84
N SER A 45 3.78 -10.43 8.06
CA SER A 45 4.07 -11.71 7.39
C SER A 45 4.20 -12.90 8.36
N GLY A 46 4.66 -12.67 9.59
CA GLY A 46 4.76 -13.69 10.64
C GLY A 46 3.45 -14.02 11.36
N ILE A 47 2.35 -13.33 11.06
CA ILE A 47 1.06 -13.55 11.73
C ILE A 47 0.24 -14.58 10.91
N PRO A 48 -0.32 -15.63 11.56
CA PRO A 48 -1.15 -16.62 10.87
C PRO A 48 -2.28 -15.99 10.05
N PHE A 49 -2.57 -16.58 8.89
CA PHE A 49 -3.59 -16.07 7.95
C PHE A 49 -4.94 -15.79 8.62
N GLU A 50 -5.45 -16.73 9.41
CA GLU A 50 -6.74 -16.59 10.11
C GLU A 50 -6.73 -15.44 11.15
N VAL A 51 -5.58 -15.16 11.76
CA VAL A 51 -5.43 -14.03 12.68
C VAL A 51 -5.41 -12.73 11.88
N ARG A 52 -4.64 -12.67 10.78
CA ARG A 52 -4.59 -11.50 9.88
C ARG A 52 -5.97 -11.11 9.35
N GLN A 53 -6.75 -12.09 8.87
CA GLN A 53 -8.12 -11.84 8.41
C GLN A 53 -9.02 -11.28 9.52
N ARG A 54 -8.94 -11.83 10.75
CA ARG A 54 -9.75 -11.35 11.89
C ARG A 54 -9.43 -9.92 12.30
N ILE A 55 -8.18 -9.49 12.15
CA ILE A 55 -7.75 -8.11 12.49
C ILE A 55 -7.85 -7.15 11.29
N GLY A 56 -8.42 -7.58 10.17
CA GLY A 56 -8.60 -6.74 8.98
C GLY A 56 -7.33 -6.50 8.16
N VAL A 57 -6.30 -7.33 8.31
CA VAL A 57 -5.11 -7.32 7.45
C VAL A 57 -5.31 -8.37 6.36
N LEU A 58 -5.85 -7.94 5.23
CA LEU A 58 -6.16 -8.80 4.10
C LEU A 58 -4.99 -8.85 3.11
N GLU A 59 -5.01 -9.81 2.18
CA GLU A 59 -4.06 -9.84 1.05
C GLU A 59 -4.35 -8.76 0.01
N THR A 60 -5.44 -8.01 0.17
CA THR A 60 -5.77 -6.83 -0.64
C THR A 60 -5.34 -5.53 0.01
N THR A 61 -4.90 -5.58 1.28
CA THR A 61 -4.68 -4.38 2.08
C THR A 61 -3.39 -3.69 1.64
N VAL A 62 -3.52 -2.43 1.27
CA VAL A 62 -2.42 -1.51 0.99
C VAL A 62 -2.42 -0.44 2.08
N ARG A 63 -1.23 -0.14 2.62
CA ARG A 63 -1.02 0.93 3.60
C ARG A 63 -0.21 2.05 2.96
N LEU A 64 -0.69 3.29 3.09
CA LEU A 64 0.03 4.48 2.66
C LEU A 64 0.42 5.35 3.86
N SER A 65 1.67 5.80 3.86
CA SER A 65 2.16 6.92 4.67
C SER A 65 2.37 8.09 3.72
N ILE A 66 1.60 9.15 3.89
CA ILE A 66 1.71 10.37 3.07
C ILE A 66 2.85 11.22 3.61
N GLY A 67 3.79 11.56 2.73
CA GLY A 67 4.89 12.48 2.99
C GLY A 67 4.46 13.94 2.84
N VAL A 68 5.41 14.79 2.42
CA VAL A 68 5.20 16.24 2.24
C VAL A 68 5.36 16.69 0.79
N GLU A 69 5.26 15.76 -0.16
CA GLU A 69 5.25 16.06 -1.60
C GLU A 69 4.01 16.88 -2.02
N HIS A 70 4.05 17.44 -3.24
CA HIS A 70 2.91 18.18 -3.77
C HIS A 70 1.68 17.27 -3.91
N PRO A 71 0.49 17.68 -3.44
CA PRO A 71 -0.69 16.81 -3.43
C PRO A 71 -1.10 16.34 -4.84
N ASP A 72 -0.93 17.19 -5.85
CA ASP A 72 -1.28 16.83 -7.24
C ASP A 72 -0.36 15.74 -7.81
N ASP A 73 0.92 15.73 -7.41
CA ASP A 73 1.87 14.69 -7.84
C ASP A 73 1.50 13.34 -7.22
N LEU A 74 1.15 13.35 -5.92
CA LEU A 74 0.67 12.17 -5.22
C LEU A 74 -0.64 11.63 -5.82
N LEU A 75 -1.57 12.52 -6.16
CA LEU A 75 -2.82 12.13 -6.80
C LEU A 75 -2.58 11.55 -8.20
N ALA A 76 -1.69 12.16 -8.98
CA ALA A 76 -1.31 11.65 -10.30
C ALA A 76 -0.68 10.26 -10.22
N ASP A 77 0.24 10.04 -9.27
CA ASP A 77 0.90 8.74 -9.08
C ASP A 77 -0.10 7.65 -8.62
N LEU A 78 -0.97 7.98 -7.67
CA LEU A 78 -2.03 7.05 -7.24
C LEU A 78 -3.00 6.73 -8.37
N THR A 79 -3.38 7.73 -9.18
CA THR A 79 -4.31 7.54 -10.30
C THR A 79 -3.71 6.65 -11.37
N GLN A 80 -2.46 6.88 -11.77
CA GLN A 80 -1.82 6.05 -12.78
C GLN A 80 -1.58 4.62 -12.28
N ALA A 81 -1.19 4.45 -11.01
CA ALA A 81 -0.97 3.13 -10.43
C ALA A 81 -2.28 2.34 -10.30
N LEU A 82 -3.40 3.00 -9.97
CA LEU A 82 -4.73 2.37 -9.96
C LEU A 82 -5.21 1.97 -11.36
N ALA A 83 -4.85 2.73 -12.41
CA ALA A 83 -5.23 2.40 -13.78
C ALA A 83 -4.48 1.18 -14.37
N ALA A 84 -3.37 0.76 -13.74
CA ALA A 84 -2.59 -0.41 -14.14
C ALA A 84 -3.17 -1.75 -13.62
N VAL A 85 -4.23 -1.70 -12.81
CA VAL A 85 -4.85 -2.84 -12.11
C VAL A 85 -6.21 -3.15 -12.71
#